data_AF-A0A411DWS4-F1
#
_entry.id   AF-A0A411DWS4-F1
#
_cell.length_a   1.000
_cell.length_b   1.000
_cell.length_c   1.000
_cell.angle_alpha   90.00
_cell.angle_beta   90.00
_cell.angle_gamma   90.00
#
_symmetry.space_group_name_H-M   'P 1'
#
loop_
_entity.id
_entity.type
_entity.pdbx_description
1 polymer ?
#
loop_
_entity_poly.entity_id
_entity_poly.type
_entity_poly.pdbx_seq_one_letter_code
_entity_poly.pdbx_strand_id
1 'polypeptide(L)'
;LSFSRRNEMLTLSGDFAERIWVPDTFFANDKNSFLHDVTEKNKMVRLYGDGSITYGMRFTTTLACMMDLHYYPLDHQNCTVEIESYGYTVKDVVMYWKDEAVVGVEEAKLPQFTIEGYETNDRKEKLATGIYQRLSLSFRLQRNIGYFVFQTYLPSILIVMLSWVSFWINHEATSARVALGITTVLTMTTISTGVRSSLPRISYIKAIDIYLVMCFVFVFAALLEYAAVNYTYWGAR
;
A
#
# COMPACT_ATOMS: atom_id res chain seq x y z
N LEU A 1 12.48 1.54 41.44
CA LEU A 1 13.85 1.63 40.88
C LEU A 1 14.45 3.04 41.06
N SER A 2 14.02 3.83 42.05
CA SER A 2 14.70 5.10 42.36
C SER A 2 16.04 4.82 43.06
N PHE A 3 17.08 5.56 42.70
CA PHE A 3 18.44 5.33 43.20
C PHE A 3 19.19 6.61 43.58
N SER A 4 18.74 7.80 43.18
CA SER A 4 19.44 9.07 43.43
C SER A 4 18.53 10.29 43.23
N ARG A 5 19.11 11.50 43.25
CA ARG A 5 18.45 12.76 42.92
C ARG A 5 18.07 12.81 41.43
N ARG A 6 17.04 13.58 41.09
CA ARG A 6 16.43 13.66 39.74
C ARG A 6 17.39 13.90 38.57
N ASN A 7 18.55 14.52 38.78
CA ASN A 7 19.47 14.87 37.70
C ASN A 7 20.42 13.73 37.27
N GLU A 8 20.42 12.59 37.95
CA GLU A 8 21.27 11.46 37.56
C GLU A 8 20.52 10.49 36.63
N MET A 9 21.20 10.03 35.59
CA MET A 9 20.68 9.09 34.59
C MET A 9 21.70 7.98 34.35
N LEU A 10 21.25 6.73 34.43
CA LEU A 10 22.04 5.55 34.09
C LEU A 10 21.54 4.97 32.77
N THR A 11 22.46 4.75 31.83
CA THR A 11 22.18 4.00 30.60
C THR A 11 22.61 2.56 30.80
N LEU A 12 21.68 1.62 30.64
CA LEU A 12 21.87 0.20 30.87
C LEU A 12 21.75 -0.57 29.55
N SER A 13 22.39 -1.74 29.49
CA SER A 13 22.27 -2.65 28.35
C SER A 13 20.85 -3.20 28.20
N GLY A 14 20.53 -3.69 27.00
CA GLY A 14 19.23 -4.28 26.69
C GLY A 14 18.84 -5.46 27.59
N ASP A 15 19.82 -6.23 28.09
CA ASP A 15 19.58 -7.39 28.96
C ASP A 15 18.99 -7.01 30.33
N PHE A 16 19.22 -5.78 30.78
CA PHE A 16 18.61 -5.30 32.02
C PHE A 16 17.08 -5.26 31.93
N ALA A 17 16.53 -5.11 30.71
CA ALA A 17 15.09 -5.16 30.47
C ALA A 17 14.46 -6.50 30.88
N GLU A 18 15.23 -7.60 30.93
CA GLU A 18 14.75 -8.91 31.35
C GLU A 18 14.61 -9.05 32.88
N ARG A 19 15.15 -8.09 33.65
CA ARG A 19 15.14 -8.10 35.13
C ARG A 19 14.11 -7.14 35.73
N ILE A 20 13.42 -6.36 34.90
CA ILE A 20 12.43 -5.38 35.32
C ILE A 20 11.10 -5.65 34.62
N TRP A 21 10.02 -5.11 35.17
CA TRP A 21 8.73 -5.13 34.49
C TRP A 21 8.79 -4.19 33.26
N VAL A 22 8.41 -4.73 32.11
CA VAL A 22 8.26 -4.02 30.83
C VAL A 22 6.81 -4.25 30.37
N PRO A 23 6.08 -3.20 29.91
CA PRO A 23 4.72 -3.37 29.44
C PRO A 23 4.65 -4.33 28.24
N ASP A 24 3.58 -5.12 28.18
CA ASP A 24 3.30 -6.11 27.14
C ASP A 24 2.65 -5.47 25.89
N THR A 25 3.30 -4.42 25.40
CA THR A 25 2.85 -3.66 24.24
C THR A 25 2.95 -4.51 22.97
N PHE A 26 1.86 -4.59 22.21
CA PHE A 26 1.78 -5.30 20.95
C PHE A 26 1.07 -4.46 19.88
N PHE A 27 1.26 -4.86 18.62
CA PHE A 27 0.63 -4.24 17.47
C PHE A 27 -0.66 -5.00 17.13
N ALA A 28 -1.82 -4.36 17.30
CA ALA A 28 -3.12 -5.01 17.17
C ALA A 28 -3.43 -5.46 15.73
N ASN A 29 -2.85 -4.77 14.74
CA ASN A 29 -3.00 -5.08 13.32
C ASN A 29 -1.73 -5.71 12.70
N ASP A 30 -0.85 -6.32 13.50
CA ASP A 30 0.35 -6.98 12.97
C ASP A 30 0.04 -8.28 12.23
N LYS A 31 0.80 -8.52 11.16
CA LYS A 31 0.85 -9.80 10.45
C LYS A 31 2.17 -10.53 10.67
N ASN A 32 3.27 -9.78 10.75
CA ASN A 32 4.59 -10.33 10.94
C ASN A 32 5.55 -9.25 11.44
N SER A 33 6.19 -9.49 12.58
CA SER A 33 7.16 -8.58 13.18
C SER A 33 8.47 -9.28 13.49
N PHE A 34 9.56 -8.53 13.34
CA PHE A 34 10.91 -8.97 13.64
C PHE A 34 11.61 -7.96 14.55
N LEU A 35 12.22 -8.46 15.62
CA LEU A 35 13.06 -7.68 16.53
C LEU A 35 14.51 -7.76 16.04
N HIS A 36 15.16 -6.61 15.92
CA HIS A 36 16.56 -6.58 15.46
C HIS A 36 17.51 -6.97 16.58
N ASP A 37 18.33 -7.99 16.34
CA ASP A 37 19.23 -8.60 17.32
C ASP A 37 20.71 -8.65 16.90
N VAL A 38 21.05 -8.07 15.75
CA VAL A 38 22.43 -8.01 15.23
C VAL A 38 23.04 -6.62 15.47
N THR A 39 24.28 -6.50 15.95
CA THR A 39 25.17 -7.55 16.50
C THR A 39 24.82 -7.96 17.93
N GLU A 40 23.93 -7.20 18.58
CA GLU A 40 23.36 -7.43 19.90
C GLU A 40 21.87 -7.05 19.88
N LYS A 41 21.10 -7.47 20.89
CA LYS A 41 19.69 -7.08 21.03
C LYS A 41 19.55 -5.56 21.00
N ASN A 42 18.88 -5.02 19.98
CA ASN A 42 18.70 -3.57 19.82
C ASN A 42 17.61 -3.04 20.76
N LYS A 43 17.92 -3.08 22.06
CA LYS A 43 17.12 -2.58 23.18
C LYS A 43 17.97 -1.62 24.01
N MET A 44 17.35 -0.56 24.51
CA MET A 44 17.98 0.45 25.34
C MET A 44 17.11 0.74 26.55
N VAL A 45 17.72 0.79 27.73
CA VAL A 45 17.07 1.17 28.99
C VAL A 45 17.82 2.34 29.61
N ARG A 46 17.12 3.43 29.91
CA ARG A 46 17.65 4.55 30.70
C ARG A 46 16.83 4.68 31.97
N LEU A 47 17.51 4.61 33.11
CA LEU A 47 16.92 4.77 34.44
C LEU A 47 17.30 6.15 34.99
N TYR A 48 16.30 6.93 35.36
CA TYR A 48 16.48 8.24 35.98
C TYR A 48 16.45 8.11 37.51
N GLY A 49 17.08 9.06 38.22
CA GLY A 49 17.20 9.01 39.67
C GLY A 49 15.87 8.90 40.42
N ASP A 50 14.80 9.50 39.88
CA ASP A 50 13.44 9.42 40.41
C ASP A 50 12.73 8.08 40.16
N GLY A 51 13.38 7.15 39.46
CA GLY A 51 12.86 5.85 39.12
C GLY A 51 12.04 5.81 37.83
N SER A 52 11.93 6.92 37.09
CA SER A 52 11.37 6.89 35.74
C SER A 52 12.29 6.13 34.78
N ILE A 53 11.69 5.49 33.78
CA ILE A 53 12.41 4.59 32.86
C ILE A 53 12.08 5.01 31.44
N THR A 54 13.09 5.16 30.61
CA THR A 54 12.95 5.17 29.16
C THR A 54 13.38 3.84 28.60
N TYR A 55 12.47 3.19 27.89
CA TYR A 55 12.70 1.94 27.18
C TYR A 55 12.59 2.19 25.67
N GLY A 56 13.59 1.75 24.92
CA GLY A 56 13.61 1.84 23.46
C GLY A 56 13.97 0.51 22.84
N MET A 57 13.39 0.20 21.69
CA MET A 57 13.69 -1.02 20.96
C MET A 57 13.55 -0.78 19.45
N ARG A 58 14.34 -1.50 18.65
CA ARG A 58 14.25 -1.47 17.19
C ARG A 58 13.53 -2.71 16.68
N PHE A 59 12.48 -2.51 15.89
CA PHE A 59 11.71 -3.58 15.26
C PHE A 59 11.33 -3.19 13.84
N THR A 60 11.06 -4.21 13.03
CA THR A 60 10.41 -4.08 11.71
C THR A 60 9.11 -4.86 11.77
N THR A 61 8.00 -4.22 11.43
CA THR A 61 6.67 -4.85 11.45
C THR A 61 5.98 -4.71 10.10
N THR A 62 5.22 -5.74 9.74
CA THR A 62 4.33 -5.77 8.58
C THR A 62 2.91 -5.71 9.07
N LEU A 63 2.29 -4.55 8.90
CA LEU A 63 0.96 -4.28 9.44
C LEU A 63 -0.13 -4.53 8.39
N ALA A 64 -1.31 -4.92 8.86
CA ALA A 64 -2.51 -5.02 8.06
C ALA A 64 -3.09 -3.62 7.81
N CYS A 65 -3.24 -3.28 6.53
CA CYS A 65 -3.94 -2.09 6.07
C CYS A 65 -5.01 -2.50 5.06
N MET A 66 -6.27 -2.21 5.38
CA MET A 66 -7.42 -2.49 4.51
C MET A 66 -7.53 -1.38 3.47
N MET A 67 -6.89 -1.57 2.32
CA MET A 67 -6.84 -0.57 1.25
C MET A 67 -8.13 -0.52 0.43
N ASP A 68 -8.54 0.69 0.04
CA ASP A 68 -9.61 0.92 -0.91
C ASP A 68 -9.04 1.19 -2.31
N LEU A 69 -9.21 0.25 -3.24
CA LEU A 69 -8.62 0.32 -4.58
C LEU A 69 -9.60 0.79 -5.66
N HIS A 70 -10.80 1.30 -5.34
CA HIS A 70 -11.78 1.71 -6.37
C HIS A 70 -11.19 2.69 -7.38
N TYR A 71 -10.38 3.64 -6.91
CA TYR A 71 -9.73 4.66 -7.76
C TYR A 71 -8.35 4.26 -8.27
N TYR A 72 -7.93 3.00 -8.13
CA TYR A 72 -6.59 2.57 -8.53
C TYR A 72 -6.27 2.91 -10.00
N PRO A 73 -5.08 3.47 -10.31
CA PRO A 73 -3.94 3.78 -9.42
C PRO A 73 -3.94 5.23 -8.86
N LEU A 74 -5.04 5.97 -8.98
CA LEU A 74 -5.22 7.35 -8.49
C LEU A 74 -5.78 7.37 -7.05
N ASP A 75 -5.45 6.36 -6.26
CA ASP A 75 -5.98 6.12 -4.93
C ASP A 75 -5.14 6.76 -3.82
N HIS A 76 -5.81 7.17 -2.74
CA HIS A 76 -5.21 7.52 -1.45
C HIS A 76 -5.56 6.43 -0.44
N GLN A 77 -4.59 6.05 0.38
CA GLN A 77 -4.73 5.02 1.39
C GLN A 77 -4.47 5.60 2.77
N ASN A 78 -5.27 5.19 3.75
CA ASN A 78 -5.04 5.54 5.14
C ASN A 78 -4.67 4.28 5.93
N CYS A 79 -3.38 4.12 6.22
CA CYS A 79 -2.86 2.94 6.91
C CYS A 79 -2.51 3.28 8.35
N THR A 80 -2.95 2.45 9.29
CA THR A 80 -2.74 2.69 10.72
C THR A 80 -1.72 1.74 11.32
N VAL A 81 -1.03 2.21 12.35
CA VAL A 81 -0.28 1.41 13.31
C VAL A 81 -1.08 1.43 14.59
N GLU A 82 -1.61 0.29 14.99
CA GLU A 82 -2.42 0.18 16.21
C GLU A 82 -1.60 -0.47 17.32
N ILE A 83 -1.42 0.25 18.42
CA ILE A 83 -0.60 -0.15 19.57
C ILE A 83 -1.50 -0.31 20.79
N GLU A 84 -1.42 -1.46 21.45
CA GLU A 84 -2.24 -1.81 22.60
C GLU A 84 -1.44 -2.66 23.61
N SER A 85 -1.92 -2.79 24.84
CA SER A 85 -1.40 -3.75 25.82
C SER A 85 -2.18 -5.05 25.71
N TYR A 86 -1.48 -6.19 25.75
CA TYR A 86 -2.13 -7.48 25.55
C TYR A 86 -2.97 -7.91 26.76
N GLY A 87 -2.42 -7.80 27.96
CA GLY A 87 -3.04 -8.29 29.20
C GLY A 87 -3.64 -7.20 30.08
N TYR A 88 -3.14 -5.96 30.01
CA TYR A 88 -3.51 -4.91 30.97
C TYR A 88 -4.63 -4.02 30.45
N THR A 89 -5.71 -3.93 31.23
CA THR A 89 -6.82 -3.02 30.94
C THR A 89 -6.47 -1.58 31.33
N VAL A 90 -7.34 -0.63 30.98
CA VAL A 90 -7.22 0.79 31.40
C VAL A 90 -7.17 1.01 32.92
N LYS A 91 -7.49 -0.02 33.73
CA LYS A 91 -7.37 0.05 35.19
C LYS A 91 -5.93 -0.14 35.68
N ASP A 92 -5.10 -0.81 34.89
CA ASP A 92 -3.74 -1.22 35.26
C ASP A 92 -2.70 -0.40 34.49
N VAL A 93 -2.87 -0.28 33.16
CA VAL A 93 -1.94 0.43 32.28
C VAL A 93 -2.72 1.40 31.38
N VAL A 94 -2.29 2.66 31.37
CA VAL A 94 -2.80 3.71 30.47
C VAL A 94 -1.65 4.21 29.63
N MET A 95 -1.79 4.09 28.30
CA MET A 95 -0.81 4.58 27.34
C MET A 95 -1.26 5.93 26.77
N TYR A 96 -0.31 6.82 26.52
CA TYR A 96 -0.55 8.13 25.92
C TYR A 96 0.64 8.52 25.03
N TRP A 97 0.37 9.36 24.03
CA TRP A 97 1.41 9.92 23.18
C TRP A 97 2.21 10.99 23.92
N LYS A 98 3.52 11.06 23.66
CA LYS A 98 4.30 12.24 23.99
C LYS A 98 3.96 13.38 23.02
N ASP A 99 4.26 14.62 23.42
CA ASP A 99 4.05 15.80 22.57
C ASP A 99 4.74 15.63 21.20
N GLU A 100 5.99 15.14 21.22
CA GLU A 100 6.73 14.73 20.03
C GLU A 100 6.81 13.19 19.97
N ALA A 101 5.73 12.59 19.45
CA ALA A 101 5.55 11.14 19.41
C ALA A 101 6.23 10.44 18.22
N VAL A 102 6.34 11.13 17.09
CA VAL A 102 6.75 10.55 15.80
C VAL A 102 7.81 11.44 15.16
N VAL A 103 8.95 10.86 14.83
CA VAL A 103 10.11 11.57 14.25
C VAL A 103 10.67 10.76 13.08
N GLY A 104 11.24 11.43 12.09
CA GLY A 104 11.94 10.80 10.96
C GLY A 104 11.05 10.38 9.79
N VAL A 105 9.73 10.67 9.84
CA VAL A 105 8.81 10.41 8.72
C VAL A 105 9.16 11.24 7.49
N GLU A 106 9.69 12.45 7.68
CA GLU A 106 10.05 13.38 6.60
C GLU A 106 11.21 12.87 5.72
N GLU A 107 12.10 12.04 6.29
CA GLU A 107 13.22 11.43 5.56
C GLU A 107 12.83 10.14 4.85
N ALA A 108 11.66 9.58 5.17
CA ALA A 108 11.20 8.31 4.64
C ALA A 108 10.77 8.44 3.19
N LYS A 109 11.45 7.71 2.29
CA LYS A 109 11.10 7.63 0.87
C LYS A 109 10.54 6.26 0.53
N LEU A 110 9.31 6.24 0.05
CA LEU A 110 8.65 5.03 -0.44
C LEU A 110 8.66 5.02 -1.97
N PRO A 111 8.94 3.87 -2.62
CA PRO A 111 9.02 3.82 -4.09
C PRO A 111 7.65 3.95 -4.75
N GLN A 112 6.60 3.34 -4.16
CA GLN A 112 5.26 3.26 -4.75
C GLN A 112 4.28 4.31 -4.22
N PHE A 113 4.60 4.93 -3.08
CA PHE A 113 3.72 5.86 -2.39
C PHE A 113 4.48 7.12 -1.98
N THR A 114 3.75 8.19 -1.75
CA THR A 114 4.22 9.40 -1.09
C THR A 114 3.44 9.55 0.21
N ILE A 115 4.13 9.86 1.30
CA ILE A 115 3.49 10.13 2.60
C ILE A 115 3.01 11.58 2.56
N GLU A 116 1.70 11.79 2.52
CA GLU A 116 1.10 13.13 2.52
C GLU A 116 1.05 13.73 3.93
N GLY A 117 0.91 12.87 4.94
CA GLY A 117 0.86 13.29 6.33
C GLY A 117 0.64 12.11 7.27
N TYR A 118 0.76 12.38 8.56
CA TYR A 118 0.48 11.42 9.61
C TYR A 118 -0.26 12.07 10.77
N GLU A 119 -1.05 11.29 11.50
CA GLU A 119 -1.86 11.74 12.63
C GLU A 119 -1.77 10.73 13.77
N THR A 120 -1.55 11.20 15.00
CA THR A 120 -1.63 10.39 16.21
C THR A 120 -3.02 10.54 16.83
N ASN A 121 -3.60 9.42 17.23
CA ASN A 121 -4.88 9.37 17.92
C ASN A 121 -4.81 8.34 19.04
N ASP A 122 -5.68 8.48 20.03
CA ASP A 122 -5.86 7.52 21.10
C ASP A 122 -7.35 7.22 21.27
N ARG A 123 -7.69 5.95 21.50
CA ARG A 123 -9.07 5.51 21.69
C ARG A 123 -9.17 4.41 22.73
N LYS A 124 -10.33 4.31 23.38
CA LYS A 124 -10.64 3.17 24.25
C LYS A 124 -11.37 2.10 23.45
N GLU A 125 -10.75 0.94 23.34
CA GLU A 125 -11.32 -0.21 22.63
C GLU A 125 -11.96 -1.16 23.66
N LYS A 126 -13.20 -1.57 23.40
CA LYS A 126 -13.89 -2.54 24.25
C LYS A 126 -13.75 -3.93 23.64
N LEU A 127 -12.96 -4.76 24.28
CA LEU A 127 -12.74 -6.17 23.91
C LEU A 127 -13.51 -7.09 24.86
N ALA A 128 -13.52 -8.38 24.54
CA ALA A 128 -14.21 -9.40 25.35
C ALA A 128 -13.71 -9.46 26.80
N THR A 129 -12.42 -9.19 27.02
CA THR A 129 -11.73 -9.27 28.31
C THR A 129 -11.77 -7.97 29.11
N GLY A 130 -12.13 -6.83 28.50
CA GLY A 130 -12.10 -5.54 29.17
C GLY A 130 -12.01 -4.34 28.23
N ILE A 131 -11.73 -3.18 28.82
CA ILE A 131 -11.50 -1.94 28.08
C ILE A 131 -9.99 -1.67 28.06
N TYR A 132 -9.44 -1.45 26.88
CA TYR A 132 -8.02 -1.23 26.65
C TYR A 132 -7.81 0.17 26.05
N GLN A 133 -6.69 0.79 26.39
CA GLN A 133 -6.26 2.04 25.75
C GLN A 133 -5.47 1.66 24.50
N ARG A 134 -5.93 2.11 23.32
CA ARG A 134 -5.29 1.86 22.04
C ARG A 134 -4.75 3.15 21.46
N LEU A 135 -3.47 3.17 21.14
CA LEU A 135 -2.84 4.25 20.40
C LEU A 135 -2.86 3.92 18.91
N SER A 136 -3.18 4.89 18.07
CA SER A 136 -3.25 4.75 16.62
C SER A 136 -2.41 5.81 15.95
N LEU A 137 -1.45 5.40 15.13
CA LEU A 137 -0.71 6.29 14.23
C LEU A 137 -1.20 6.07 12.80
N SER A 138 -1.84 7.07 12.21
CA SER A 138 -2.41 7.03 10.88
C SER A 138 -1.44 7.64 9.87
N PHE A 139 -1.17 6.96 8.76
CA PHE A 139 -0.40 7.49 7.63
C PHE A 139 -1.32 7.68 6.42
N ARG A 140 -1.37 8.91 5.90
CA ARG A 140 -2.02 9.23 4.63
C ARG A 140 -1.01 9.01 3.50
N LEU A 141 -1.27 8.01 2.67
CA LEU A 141 -0.39 7.57 1.60
C LEU A 141 -1.06 7.83 0.24
N GLN A 142 -0.38 8.53 -0.66
CA GLN A 142 -0.81 8.73 -2.03
C GLN A 142 0.01 7.86 -2.97
N ARG A 143 -0.62 7.16 -3.91
CA ARG A 143 0.10 6.32 -4.88
C ARG A 143 0.82 7.16 -5.94
N ASN A 144 2.07 6.81 -6.23
CA ASN A 144 2.84 7.45 -7.30
C ASN A 144 2.40 6.91 -8.67
N ILE A 145 1.80 7.76 -9.51
CA ILE A 145 1.19 7.32 -10.77
C ILE A 145 2.17 7.13 -11.93
N GLY A 146 3.39 7.68 -11.85
CA GLY A 146 4.33 7.74 -12.97
C GLY A 146 4.59 6.39 -13.63
N TYR A 147 4.76 5.33 -12.85
CA TYR A 147 4.93 3.96 -13.36
C TYR A 147 3.75 3.52 -14.24
N PHE A 148 2.51 3.75 -13.79
CA PHE A 148 1.29 3.35 -14.50
C PHE A 148 1.09 4.14 -15.79
N VAL A 149 1.48 5.41 -15.81
CA VAL A 149 1.41 6.25 -17.02
C VAL A 149 2.24 5.63 -18.13
N PHE A 150 3.51 5.30 -17.86
CA PHE A 150 4.43 4.78 -18.88
C PHE A 150 4.21 3.31 -19.23
N GLN A 151 3.79 2.48 -18.28
CA GLN A 151 3.64 1.04 -18.48
C GLN A 151 2.24 0.62 -18.95
N THR A 152 1.21 1.40 -18.64
CA THR A 152 -0.19 1.03 -18.95
C THR A 152 -0.90 2.05 -19.80
N TYR A 153 -0.99 3.31 -19.36
CA TYR A 153 -1.79 4.32 -20.07
C TYR A 153 -1.23 4.64 -21.45
N LEU A 154 0.06 4.98 -21.54
CA LEU A 154 0.72 5.36 -22.78
C LEU A 154 0.71 4.22 -23.83
N PRO A 155 1.13 2.97 -23.50
CA PRO A 155 1.03 1.86 -24.45
C PRO A 155 -0.40 1.57 -24.92
N SER A 156 -1.39 1.65 -24.02
CA SER A 156 -2.80 1.42 -24.38
C SER A 156 -3.31 2.46 -25.39
N ILE A 157 -2.97 3.74 -25.20
CA ILE A 157 -3.31 4.80 -26.16
C ILE A 157 -2.67 4.51 -27.51
N LEU A 158 -1.38 4.17 -27.54
CA LEU A 158 -0.67 3.86 -28.77
C LEU A 158 -1.29 2.65 -29.50
N ILE A 159 -1.74 1.63 -28.78
CA ILE A 159 -2.42 0.47 -29.37
C ILE A 159 -3.77 0.85 -29.98
N VAL A 160 -4.55 1.70 -29.30
CA VAL A 160 -5.81 2.22 -29.87
C VAL A 160 -5.52 3.01 -31.14
N MET A 161 -4.53 3.91 -31.13
CA MET A 161 -4.12 4.66 -32.32
C MET A 161 -3.65 3.73 -33.45
N LEU A 162 -2.88 2.68 -33.13
CA LEU A 162 -2.45 1.66 -34.10
C LEU A 162 -3.63 0.91 -34.71
N SER A 163 -4.69 0.65 -33.93
CA SER A 163 -5.91 0.03 -34.47
C SER A 163 -6.57 0.90 -35.55
N TRP A 164 -6.51 2.23 -35.40
CA TRP A 164 -7.07 3.16 -36.37
C TRP A 164 -6.28 3.19 -37.67
N VAL A 165 -4.96 2.93 -37.66
CA VAL A 165 -4.13 2.87 -38.88
C VAL A 165 -4.71 1.90 -39.91
N SER A 166 -5.42 0.86 -39.47
CA SER A 166 -6.13 -0.07 -40.36
C SER A 166 -7.14 0.61 -41.30
N PHE A 167 -7.72 1.75 -40.92
CA PHE A 167 -8.67 2.52 -41.74
C PHE A 167 -8.01 3.16 -42.97
N TRP A 168 -6.71 3.45 -42.92
CA TRP A 168 -5.97 4.04 -44.05
C TRP A 168 -5.43 2.97 -45.01
N ILE A 169 -5.43 1.70 -44.62
CA ILE A 169 -4.96 0.60 -45.46
C ILE A 169 -6.05 0.22 -46.46
N ASN A 170 -5.65 0.06 -47.73
CA ASN A 170 -6.57 -0.34 -48.79
C ASN A 170 -7.32 -1.64 -48.42
N HIS A 171 -8.64 -1.64 -48.62
CA HIS A 171 -9.53 -2.76 -48.29
C HIS A 171 -9.13 -4.09 -48.97
N GLU A 172 -8.47 -4.03 -50.13
CA GLU A 172 -7.98 -5.22 -50.84
C GLU A 172 -6.83 -5.94 -50.10
N ALA A 173 -6.11 -5.24 -49.22
CA ALA A 173 -5.02 -5.81 -48.41
C ALA A 173 -5.57 -6.50 -47.14
N THR A 174 -6.39 -7.52 -47.33
CA THR A 174 -7.11 -8.23 -46.25
C THR A 174 -6.18 -8.82 -45.19
N SER A 175 -5.09 -9.46 -45.60
CA SER A 175 -4.11 -10.09 -44.71
C SER A 175 -3.48 -9.09 -43.73
N ALA A 176 -3.14 -7.88 -44.20
CA ALA A 176 -2.53 -6.84 -43.38
C ALA A 176 -3.53 -6.28 -42.34
N ARG A 177 -4.79 -6.06 -42.72
CA ARG A 177 -5.82 -5.52 -41.82
C ARG A 177 -6.21 -6.52 -40.73
N VAL A 178 -6.37 -7.81 -41.08
CA VAL A 178 -6.64 -8.88 -40.11
C VAL A 178 -5.47 -9.04 -39.13
N ALA A 179 -4.23 -9.05 -39.62
CA ALA A 179 -3.05 -9.20 -38.79
C ALA A 179 -2.92 -8.04 -37.77
N LEU A 180 -3.13 -6.79 -38.21
CA LEU A 180 -3.12 -5.63 -37.31
C LEU A 180 -4.25 -5.68 -36.27
N GLY A 181 -5.48 -6.04 -36.68
CA GLY A 181 -6.62 -6.14 -35.79
C GLY A 181 -6.46 -7.21 -34.71
N ILE A 182 -6.05 -8.43 -35.08
CA ILE A 182 -5.82 -9.51 -34.10
C ILE A 182 -4.65 -9.17 -33.17
N THR A 183 -3.55 -8.62 -33.71
CA THR A 183 -2.37 -8.29 -32.90
C THR A 183 -2.68 -7.19 -31.88
N THR A 184 -3.45 -6.17 -32.26
CA THR A 184 -3.85 -5.10 -31.32
C THR A 184 -4.78 -5.61 -30.21
N VAL A 185 -5.75 -6.49 -30.53
CA VAL A 185 -6.60 -7.17 -29.53
C VAL A 185 -5.76 -8.02 -28.57
N LEU A 186 -4.84 -8.83 -29.10
CA LEU A 186 -3.94 -9.67 -28.29
C LEU A 186 -3.05 -8.84 -27.37
N THR A 187 -2.47 -7.75 -27.89
CA THR A 187 -1.60 -6.85 -27.12
C THR A 187 -2.39 -6.17 -25.99
N MET A 188 -3.61 -5.71 -26.28
CA MET A 188 -4.48 -5.11 -25.26
C MET A 188 -4.87 -6.12 -24.16
N THR A 189 -5.16 -7.37 -24.55
CA THR A 189 -5.44 -8.47 -23.62
C THR A 189 -4.23 -8.78 -22.74
N THR A 190 -3.02 -8.72 -23.31
CA THR A 190 -1.76 -8.95 -22.60
C THR A 190 -1.52 -7.86 -21.55
N ILE A 191 -1.70 -6.59 -21.90
CA ILE A 191 -1.58 -5.47 -20.95
C ILE A 191 -2.59 -5.61 -19.82
N SER A 192 -3.87 -5.89 -20.15
CA SER A 192 -4.91 -6.05 -19.13
C SER A 192 -4.60 -7.18 -18.14
N THR A 193 -4.06 -8.29 -18.65
CA THR A 193 -3.64 -9.43 -17.82
C THR A 193 -2.46 -9.07 -16.92
N GLY A 194 -1.47 -8.32 -17.44
CA GLY A 194 -0.31 -7.86 -16.66
C GLY A 194 -0.67 -6.90 -15.53
N VAL A 195 -1.63 -6.00 -15.75
CA VAL A 195 -2.17 -5.14 -14.68
C VAL A 195 -2.86 -5.99 -13.61
N ARG A 196 -3.68 -6.97 -14.02
CA ARG A 196 -4.43 -7.82 -13.09
C ARG A 196 -3.53 -8.75 -12.28
N SER A 197 -2.42 -9.24 -12.84
CA SER A 197 -1.46 -10.10 -12.10
C SER A 197 -0.67 -9.34 -11.04
N SER A 198 -0.51 -8.03 -11.22
CA SER A 198 0.20 -7.15 -10.28
C SER A 198 -0.67 -6.70 -9.10
N LEU A 199 -1.95 -7.05 -9.11
CA LEU A 199 -2.95 -6.64 -8.14
C LEU A 199 -3.49 -7.83 -7.34
N PRO A 200 -3.85 -7.64 -6.06
CA PRO A 200 -4.60 -8.66 -5.32
C PRO A 200 -5.95 -8.91 -6.01
N ARG A 201 -6.45 -10.14 -5.88
CA ARG A 201 -7.77 -10.51 -6.41
C ARG A 201 -8.86 -9.79 -5.60
N ILE A 202 -9.50 -8.82 -6.23
CA ILE A 202 -10.61 -8.05 -5.66
C ILE A 202 -11.84 -8.19 -6.57
N SER A 203 -13.04 -8.13 -5.97
CA SER A 203 -14.31 -8.38 -6.65
C SER A 203 -14.92 -7.14 -7.32
N TYR A 204 -14.54 -5.93 -6.89
CA TYR A 204 -15.09 -4.68 -7.42
C TYR A 204 -14.27 -4.13 -8.60
N ILE A 205 -14.93 -3.30 -9.39
CA ILE A 205 -14.38 -2.63 -10.57
C ILE A 205 -13.49 -1.46 -10.13
N LYS A 206 -12.28 -1.40 -10.67
CA LYS A 206 -11.33 -0.29 -10.45
C LYS A 206 -11.39 0.72 -11.60
N ALA A 207 -10.96 1.95 -11.36
CA ALA A 207 -10.81 2.97 -12.40
C ALA A 207 -9.96 2.48 -13.59
N ILE A 208 -8.85 1.77 -13.32
CA ILE A 208 -8.02 1.16 -14.37
C ILE A 208 -8.75 0.09 -15.18
N ASP A 209 -9.68 -0.66 -14.58
CA ASP A 209 -10.44 -1.69 -15.29
C ASP A 209 -11.37 -1.03 -16.32
N ILE A 210 -12.05 0.05 -15.92
CA ILE A 210 -12.92 0.83 -16.82
C ILE A 210 -12.11 1.38 -18.00
N TYR A 211 -10.96 1.98 -17.72
CA TYR A 211 -10.07 2.51 -18.75
C TYR A 211 -9.64 1.43 -19.76
N LEU A 212 -9.16 0.29 -19.28
CA LEU A 212 -8.70 -0.79 -20.14
C LEU A 212 -9.85 -1.43 -20.93
N VAL A 213 -11.04 -1.58 -20.33
CA VAL A 213 -12.23 -2.08 -21.05
C VAL A 213 -12.62 -1.12 -22.17
N MET A 214 -12.61 0.20 -21.93
CA MET A 214 -12.91 1.18 -22.97
C MET A 214 -11.92 1.11 -24.13
N CYS A 215 -10.62 1.06 -23.85
CA CYS A 215 -9.59 0.87 -24.87
C CYS A 215 -9.78 -0.45 -25.64
N PHE A 216 -10.14 -1.54 -24.95
CA PHE A 216 -10.42 -2.83 -25.59
C PHE A 216 -11.63 -2.76 -26.53
N VAL A 217 -12.70 -2.08 -26.12
CA VAL A 217 -13.89 -1.87 -26.97
C VAL A 217 -13.54 -1.09 -28.23
N PHE A 218 -12.71 -0.05 -28.15
CA PHE A 218 -12.29 0.70 -29.34
C PHE A 218 -11.48 -0.16 -30.33
N VAL A 219 -10.53 -0.95 -29.82
CA VAL A 219 -9.73 -1.86 -30.66
C VAL A 219 -10.61 -2.94 -31.30
N PHE A 220 -11.54 -3.50 -30.53
CA PHE A 220 -12.47 -4.50 -31.03
C PHE A 220 -13.45 -3.93 -32.07
N ALA A 221 -13.92 -2.69 -31.88
CA ALA A 221 -14.76 -2.00 -32.85
C ALA A 221 -14.04 -1.77 -34.18
N ALA A 222 -12.74 -1.45 -34.17
CA ALA A 222 -11.94 -1.34 -35.40
C ALA A 222 -11.87 -2.68 -36.17
N LEU A 223 -11.78 -3.81 -35.46
CA LEU A 223 -11.83 -5.14 -36.08
C LEU A 223 -13.21 -5.46 -36.67
N LEU A 224 -14.30 -5.08 -35.97
CA LEU A 224 -15.66 -5.24 -36.49
C LEU A 224 -15.94 -4.38 -37.72
N GLU A 225 -15.42 -3.15 -37.75
CA GLU A 225 -15.49 -2.28 -38.92
C GLU A 225 -14.87 -2.96 -40.14
N TYR A 226 -13.67 -3.52 -39.98
CA TYR A 226 -13.01 -4.27 -41.05
C TYR A 226 -13.86 -5.44 -41.55
N ALA A 227 -14.46 -6.22 -40.63
CA ALA A 227 -15.32 -7.34 -40.99
C ALA A 227 -16.55 -6.88 -41.79
N ALA A 228 -17.16 -5.76 -41.41
CA ALA A 228 -18.29 -5.16 -42.13
C ALA A 228 -17.90 -4.66 -43.53
N VAL A 229 -16.78 -3.94 -43.67
CA VAL A 229 -16.26 -3.48 -44.97
C VAL A 229 -15.96 -4.66 -45.89
N ASN A 230 -15.32 -5.70 -45.37
CA ASN A 230 -15.01 -6.90 -46.16
C ASN A 230 -16.30 -7.62 -46.61
N TYR A 231 -17.27 -7.83 -45.71
CA TYR A 231 -18.53 -8.49 -46.06
C TYR A 231 -19.33 -7.73 -47.11
N THR A 232 -19.49 -6.41 -46.95
CA THR A 232 -20.25 -5.58 -47.90
C THR A 232 -19.60 -5.53 -49.29
N TYR A 233 -18.26 -5.48 -49.37
CA TYR A 233 -17.55 -5.46 -50.65
C TYR A 233 -17.63 -6.80 -51.40
N TRP A 234 -17.43 -7.92 -50.68
CA TRP A 234 -17.49 -9.26 -51.29
C TRP A 234 -18.93 -9.76 -51.50
N GLY A 235 -19.91 -9.24 -50.75
CA GLY A 235 -21.32 -9.54 -50.96
C GLY A 235 -21.98 -8.73 -52.10
N ALA A 236 -21.30 -7.69 -52.60
CA ALA A 236 -21.74 -6.87 -53.72
C ALA A 236 -21.12 -7.26 -55.08
N ARG A 237 -20.22 -8.25 -55.10
CA ARG A 237 -19.68 -8.90 -56.31
C ARG A 237 -20.39 -10.22 -56.56
#